data_AF-A0A1G2KVR5-F1
#
_entry.id   AF-A0A1G2KVR5-F1
#
_cell.length_a   1.000
_cell.length_b   1.000
_cell.length_c   1.000
_cell.angle_alpha   90.00
_cell.angle_beta   90.00
_cell.angle_gamma   90.00
#
_symmetry.space_group_name_H-M   'P 1'
#
loop_
_entity.id
_entity.type
_entity.pdbx_description
1 polymer ?
#
loop_
_entity_poly.entity_id
_entity_poly.type
_entity_poly.pdbx_seq_one_letter_code
_entity_poly.pdbx_strand_id
1 'polypeptide(L)' 'MIHFTKHALEKFTILWRHGVVIPKSAVIRAVTAPEIIDYSRMPLKIAQRSFDKTRVLRVVYKEGMS' A
#
# COMPACT_ATOMS: atom_id res chain seq x y z
N MET A 1 9.20 0.48 -11.64
CA MET A 1 8.37 -0.74 -11.76
C MET A 1 7.95 -1.18 -10.37
N ILE A 2 6.68 -1.52 -10.14
CA ILE A 2 6.17 -1.93 -8.81
C ILE A 2 5.91 -3.43 -8.81
N HIS A 3 6.44 -4.13 -7.81
CA HIS A 3 6.24 -5.57 -7.61
C HIS A 3 5.49 -5.82 -6.31
N PHE A 4 4.44 -6.63 -6.38
CA PHE A 4 3.71 -7.08 -5.21
C PHE A 4 4.36 -8.35 -4.67
N THR A 5 4.69 -8.36 -3.38
CA THR A 5 5.16 -9.58 -2.72
C THR A 5 4.03 -10.60 -2.58
N LYS A 6 4.38 -11.87 -2.38
CA LYS A 6 3.40 -12.94 -2.08
C LYS A 6 2.48 -12.54 -0.92
N HIS A 7 3.07 -12.01 0.16
CA HIS A 7 2.31 -11.54 1.33
C HIS A 7 1.33 -10.40 1.00
N ALA A 8 1.71 -9.47 0.12
CA ALA A 8 0.80 -8.41 -0.32
C ALA A 8 -0.37 -8.99 -1.15
N LEU A 9 -0.10 -9.96 -2.04
CA LEU A 9 -1.14 -10.64 -2.83
C LEU A 9 -2.15 -11.39 -1.94
N GLU A 10 -1.67 -12.08 -0.91
CA GLU A 10 -2.51 -12.77 0.07
C GLU A 10 -3.42 -11.80 0.84
N LYS A 11 -2.90 -10.62 1.21
CA LYS A 11 -3.69 -9.59 1.89
C LYS A 11 -4.86 -9.07 1.06
N PHE A 12 -4.72 -8.94 -0.26
CA PHE A 12 -5.86 -8.55 -1.10
C PHE A 12 -7.00 -9.56 -0.99
N THR A 13 -6.70 -10.86 -1.02
CA THR A 13 -7.70 -11.92 -0.87
C THR A 13 -8.36 -11.89 0.51
N ILE A 14 -7.58 -11.70 1.57
CA ILE A 14 -8.11 -11.61 2.94
C ILE A 14 -9.06 -10.42 3.08
N LEU A 15 -8.62 -9.23 2.65
CA LEU A 15 -9.43 -8.01 2.74
C LEU A 15 -10.72 -8.12 1.93
N TRP A 16 -10.64 -8.71 0.73
CA TRP A 16 -11.82 -8.98 -0.10
C TRP A 16 -12.84 -9.87 0.62
N ARG A 17 -12.39 -10.93 1.31
CA ARG A 17 -13.27 -11.80 2.12
C ARG A 17 -13.94 -11.07 3.28
N HIS A 18 -13.36 -9.97 3.77
CA HIS A 18 -13.95 -9.11 4.80
C HIS A 18 -14.73 -7.92 4.22
N GLY A 19 -15.06 -7.93 2.92
CA GLY A 19 -15.84 -6.89 2.28
C GLY A 19 -15.06 -5.60 1.96
N VAL A 20 -13.73 -5.64 2.05
CA VAL A 20 -12.85 -4.51 1.74
C VAL A 20 -12.15 -4.76 0.41
N VAL A 21 -12.68 -4.18 -0.65
CA VAL A 21 -12.13 -4.33 -2.01
C VAL A 21 -11.09 -3.25 -2.27
N ILE A 22 -9.80 -3.62 -2.30
CA ILE A 22 -8.71 -2.69 -2.64
C ILE A 22 -8.20 -3.00 -4.05
N PRO A 23 -8.43 -2.13 -5.05
CA PRO A 23 -7.86 -2.34 -6.37
C PRO A 23 -6.34 -2.10 -6.34
N LYS A 24 -5.58 -2.87 -7.11
CA LYS A 24 -4.11 -2.69 -7.23
C LYS A 24 -3.74 -1.26 -7.60
N SER A 25 -4.55 -0.57 -8.40
CA SER A 25 -4.36 0.83 -8.77
C SER A 25 -4.41 1.77 -7.57
N ALA A 26 -5.19 1.48 -6.52
CA ALA A 26 -5.18 2.28 -5.30
C ALA A 26 -3.85 2.14 -4.54
N VAL A 27 -3.30 0.91 -4.46
CA VAL A 27 -1.99 0.68 -3.86
C VAL A 27 -0.88 1.36 -4.67
N ILE A 28 -0.92 1.26 -6.00
CA ILE A 28 0.02 1.95 -6.88
C ILE A 28 -0.04 3.46 -6.64
N ARG A 29 -1.25 4.05 -6.66
CA ARG A 29 -1.42 5.49 -6.41
C ARG A 29 -0.94 5.92 -5.03
N ALA A 30 -1.18 5.12 -4.00
CA ALA A 30 -0.67 5.40 -2.66
C ALA A 30 0.86 5.46 -2.66
N VAL A 31 1.55 4.58 -3.39
CA VAL A 31 3.03 4.58 -3.47
C VAL A 31 3.57 5.69 -4.39
N THR A 32 2.95 5.95 -5.54
CA THR A 32 3.47 6.89 -6.54
C THR A 32 3.06 8.35 -6.28
N ALA A 33 1.98 8.56 -5.55
CA ALA A 33 1.47 9.88 -5.17
C ALA A 33 0.93 9.82 -3.73
N PRO A 34 1.78 9.61 -2.71
CA PRO A 34 1.34 9.59 -1.32
C PRO A 34 0.88 10.99 -0.88
N GLU A 35 -0.07 11.03 0.06
CA GLU A 35 -0.38 12.25 0.83
C GLU A 35 0.66 12.44 1.93
N ILE A 36 1.11 11.33 2.55
CA ILE A 36 2.11 11.31 3.62
C ILE A 36 3.06 10.14 3.37
N ILE A 37 4.36 10.37 3.59
CA ILE A 37 5.37 9.31 3.66
C ILE A 37 5.92 9.28 5.09
N ASP A 38 5.82 8.13 5.74
CA ASP A 38 6.40 7.86 7.04
C ASP A 38 7.70 7.04 6.87
N TYR A 39 8.79 7.62 7.40
CA TYR A 39 10.16 7.11 7.33
C TYR A 39 10.61 6.44 8.64
N SER A 40 9.73 6.26 9.63
CA SER A 40 10.07 5.69 10.95
C SER A 40 10.58 4.24 10.91
N ARG A 41 10.42 3.54 9.77
CA ARG A 41 10.76 2.12 9.61
C ARG A 41 11.85 1.84 8.58
N MET A 42 12.82 2.74 8.42
CA MET A 42 13.94 2.53 7.49
C MET A 42 14.57 1.12 7.64
N PRO A 43 14.90 0.43 6.53
CA PRO A 43 14.87 0.91 5.14
C PRO A 43 13.48 0.85 4.47
N LEU A 44 12.43 0.44 5.19
CA LEU A 44 11.07 0.44 4.68
C LEU A 44 10.45 1.83 4.78
N LYS A 45 9.63 2.17 3.79
CA LYS A 45 8.79 3.37 3.76
C LYS A 45 7.34 2.99 3.92
N ILE A 46 6.55 3.88 4.52
CA ILE A 46 5.11 3.71 4.62
C ILE A 46 4.45 4.88 3.89
N ALA A 47 3.90 4.61 2.71
CA ALA A 47 3.09 5.56 1.98
C ALA A 47 1.65 5.53 2.50
N GLN A 48 1.06 6.69 2.73
CA GLN A 48 -0.31 6.83 3.16
C GLN A 48 -1.11 7.67 2.17
N ARG A 49 -2.35 7.25 1.93
CA ARG A 49 -3.32 8.01 1.14
C ARG A 49 -4.74 7.70 1.61
N SER A 50 -5.60 8.70 1.58
CA SER A 50 -7.05 8.51 1.74
C SER A 50 -7.58 7.41 0.80
N PHE A 51 -8.38 6.49 1.36
CA PHE A 51 -8.96 5.36 0.63
C PHE A 51 -10.45 5.56 0.34
N ASP A 52 -11.18 5.98 1.36
CA ASP A 52 -12.57 6.44 1.27
C ASP A 52 -12.86 7.44 2.38
N LYS A 53 -14.15 7.79 2.57
CA LYS A 53 -14.61 8.77 3.55
C LYS A 53 -14.21 8.46 5.00
N THR A 54 -13.92 7.20 5.31
CA THR A 54 -13.71 6.71 6.68
C THR A 54 -12.38 6.00 6.89
N ARG A 55 -11.65 5.68 5.81
CA ARG A 55 -10.48 4.80 5.85
C ARG A 55 -9.30 5.41 5.10
N VAL A 56 -8.11 5.11 5.61
CA VAL A 56 -6.81 5.45 5.01
C VAL A 56 -6.13 4.17 4.58
N LEU A 57 -5.52 4.16 3.39
CA LEU A 57 -4.66 3.09 2.91
C LEU A 57 -3.22 3.39 3.31
N ARG A 58 -2.60 2.45 4.05
CA ARG A 58 -1.18 2.48 4.38
C ARG A 58 -0.46 1.36 3.65
N VAL A 59 0.53 1.71 2.83
CA VAL A 59 1.30 0.77 2.03
C VAL A 59 2.75 0.76 2.51
N VAL A 60 3.19 -0.39 3.01
CA VAL A 60 4.59 -0.60 3.38
C VAL A 60 5.33 -1.10 2.16
N TYR A 61 6.42 -0.44 1.79
CA TYR A 61 7.24 -0.82 0.64
C TYR A 61 8.72 -0.53 0.91
N LYS A 62 9.57 -1.14 0.09
CA LYS A 62 10.97 -0.75 -0.04
C LYS A 62 11.19 -0.24 -1.46
N GLU A 63 12.03 0.76 -1.62
CA GLU A 63 12.58 1.07 -2.94
C GLU A 63 13.65 0.03 -3.26
N GLY A 64 13.63 -0.49 -4.49
CA GLY A 64 14.75 -1.30 -4.95
C GLY A 64 15.99 -0.42 -5.01
N MET A 65 17.07 -0.86 -4.37
CA MET A 65 18.40 -0.35 -4.70
C MET A 65 18.64 -0.73 -6.17
N SER A 66 18.97 0.27 -6.99
CA SER A 66 19.55 0.04 -8.32
C SER A 66 20.90 -0.65 -8.14
#